data_AF-A0A7C4FU09-F1
#
_entry.id   AF-A0A7C4FU09-F1
#
_cell.length_a   1.000
_cell.length_b   1.000
_cell.length_c   1.000
_cell.angle_alpha   90.00
_cell.angle_beta   90.00
_cell.angle_gamma   90.00
#
_symmetry.space_group_name_H-M   'P 1'
#
loop_
_entity.id
_entity.type
_entity.pdbx_description
1 polymer ?
#
loop_
_entity_poly.entity_id
_entity_poly.type
_entity_poly.pdbx_seq_one_letter_code
_entity_poly.pdbx_strand_id
1 'polypeptide(L)' 'MRALAGVSFQVEEREIVGLLGPNGAGKTTTIKILCRLVRATSEKVEVFGVPSHRPEVGGYVAAVLEGSRNVY' A
#
# COMPACT_ATOMS: atom_id res chain seq x y z
N MET A 1 -5.35 -0.17 -18.39
CA MET A 1 -4.11 -0.80 -17.88
C MET A 1 -4.30 -1.11 -16.40
N ARG A 2 -3.92 -2.30 -15.93
CA ARG A 2 -4.11 -2.71 -14.52
C ARG A 2 -2.73 -2.71 -13.83
N ALA A 3 -2.52 -1.82 -12.88
CA ALA A 3 -1.22 -1.66 -12.19
C ALA A 3 -0.94 -2.75 -11.14
N LEU A 4 -2.00 -3.39 -10.61
CA LEU A 4 -1.94 -4.43 -9.59
C LEU A 4 -2.91 -5.56 -9.93
N ALA A 5 -2.42 -6.80 -9.90
CA ALA A 5 -3.21 -8.00 -10.17
C ALA A 5 -3.10 -8.98 -8.99
N GLY A 6 -4.04 -8.87 -8.03
CA GLY A 6 -4.16 -9.85 -6.94
C GLY A 6 -2.95 -9.91 -6.01
N VAL A 7 -2.51 -8.77 -5.48
CA VAL A 7 -1.39 -8.72 -4.52
C VAL A 7 -1.89 -9.14 -3.14
N SER A 8 -1.24 -10.12 -2.53
CA SER A 8 -1.49 -10.56 -1.16
C SER A 8 -0.18 -11.00 -0.53
N PHE A 9 0.09 -10.51 0.67
CA PHE A 9 1.29 -10.82 1.45
C PHE A 9 0.95 -10.65 2.94
N GLN A 10 1.73 -11.29 3.79
CA GLN A 10 1.71 -11.11 5.24
C GLN A 10 3.10 -10.65 5.68
N VAL A 11 3.13 -9.81 6.71
CA VAL A 11 4.36 -9.31 7.34
C VAL A 11 4.16 -9.49 8.83
N GLU A 12 5.09 -10.19 9.47
CA GLU A 12 5.03 -10.44 10.90
C GLU A 12 5.53 -9.24 11.72
N GLU A 13 5.18 -9.20 13.01
CA GLU A 13 5.72 -8.17 13.90
C GLU A 13 7.25 -8.20 13.87
N ARG A 14 7.88 -7.02 13.73
CA ARG A 14 9.35 -6.84 13.67
C ARG A 14 10.01 -7.37 12.40
N GLU A 15 9.24 -7.75 11.38
CA GLU A 15 9.78 -8.09 10.08
C GLU A 15 10.05 -6.84 9.24
N ILE A 16 11.19 -6.84 8.53
CA ILE A 16 11.54 -5.80 7.57
C ILE A 16 11.45 -6.41 6.18
N VAL A 17 10.51 -5.92 5.38
CA VAL A 17 10.28 -6.40 4.01
C VAL A 17 10.66 -5.35 2.98
N GLY A 18 11.22 -5.80 1.85
CA GLY A 18 11.45 -4.98 0.67
C GLY A 18 10.49 -5.37 -0.45
N LEU A 19 9.85 -4.39 -1.09
CA LEU A 19 9.03 -4.63 -2.29
C LEU A 19 9.87 -4.37 -3.55
N LEU A 20 10.33 -5.45 -4.20
CA LEU A 20 11.20 -5.40 -5.39
C LEU A 20 10.47 -5.86 -6.67
N GLY A 21 10.96 -5.43 -7.83
CA GLY A 21 10.38 -5.75 -9.14
C GLY A 21 10.70 -4.71 -10.21
N PRO A 22 10.39 -4.98 -11.50
CA PRO A 22 10.68 -4.05 -12.60
C PRO A 22 9.84 -2.77 -12.56
N ASN A 23 10.24 -1.76 -13.33
CA ASN A 23 9.46 -0.53 -13.48
C ASN A 23 8.06 -0.85 -14.05
N GLY A 24 7.03 -0.20 -13.51
CA GLY A 24 5.64 -0.48 -13.88
C GLY A 24 5.00 -1.67 -13.17
N ALA A 25 5.73 -2.45 -12.35
CA ALA A 25 5.18 -3.60 -11.61
C ALA A 25 4.21 -3.25 -10.46
N GLY A 26 3.90 -1.96 -10.25
CA GLY A 26 2.95 -1.53 -9.22
C GLY A 26 3.53 -1.34 -7.81
N LYS A 27 4.85 -1.36 -7.62
CA LYS A 27 5.51 -1.21 -6.30
C LYS A 27 5.10 0.07 -5.55
N THR A 28 5.35 1.22 -6.17
CA THR A 28 5.01 2.52 -5.60
C THR A 28 3.50 2.67 -5.41
N THR A 29 2.69 2.15 -6.34
CA THR A 29 1.23 2.13 -6.22
C THR A 29 0.78 1.32 -5.00
N THR A 30 1.40 0.15 -4.77
CA THR A 30 1.10 -0.70 -3.60
C THR A 30 1.42 0.03 -2.31
N ILE A 31 2.62 0.60 -2.18
CA ILE A 31 3.02 1.36 -0.98
C ILE A 31 2.06 2.54 -0.75
N LYS A 32 1.74 3.31 -1.80
CA LYS A 32 0.80 4.44 -1.69
C LYS A 32 -0.60 4.01 -1.26
N ILE A 33 -1.09 2.85 -1.71
CA ILE A 33 -2.38 2.30 -1.26
C ILE A 33 -2.33 1.91 0.22
N LEU A 34 -1.27 1.22 0.66
CA LEU A 34 -1.09 0.83 2.06
C LEU A 34 -1.00 2.05 2.99
N CYS A 35 -0.27 3.09 2.55
CA CYS A 35 -0.18 4.37 3.25
C CYS A 35 -1.43 5.27 3.09
N ARG A 36 -2.48 4.79 2.41
CA ARG A 36 -3.73 5.53 2.13
C ARG A 36 -3.54 6.85 1.35
N LEU A 37 -2.44 6.98 0.62
CA LEU A 37 -2.12 8.14 -0.22
C LEU A 37 -2.84 8.06 -1.58
N VAL A 38 -3.17 6.85 -2.02
CA VAL A 38 -3.90 6.59 -3.26
C VAL A 38 -5.01 5.60 -2.99
N ARG A 39 -6.21 5.86 -3.52
CA ARG A 39 -7.34 4.92 -3.45
C ARG A 39 -7.15 3.81 -4.47
N ALA A 40 -7.25 2.56 -4.03
CA ALA A 40 -7.27 1.42 -4.93
C ALA A 40 -8.54 1.41 -5.78
N THR A 41 -8.42 0.88 -7.00
CA THR A 41 -9.56 0.68 -7.91
C THR A 41 -10.24 -0.68 -7.70
N SER A 42 -9.66 -1.58 -6.90
CA SER A 42 -10.30 -2.85 -6.54
C SER A 42 -11.37 -2.65 -5.48
N GLU A 43 -12.39 -3.51 -5.49
CA GLU A 43 -13.47 -3.48 -4.49
C GLU A 43 -13.01 -3.92 -3.09
N LYS A 44 -11.95 -4.72 -3.02
CA LYS A 44 -11.41 -5.26 -1.77
C LYS A 44 -9.94 -4.86 -1.59
N VAL A 45 -9.67 -4.14 -0.50
CA VAL A 45 -8.33 -3.87 0.04
C VAL A 45 -8.46 -3.91 1.56
N GLU A 46 -7.61 -4.69 2.20
CA GLU A 46 -7.60 -4.88 3.65
C GLU A 46 -6.18 -4.64 4.18
N VAL A 47 -6.09 -3.98 5.33
CA VAL A 47 -4.85 -3.75 6.07
C VAL A 47 -5.08 -4.30 7.47
N PHE A 48 -4.25 -5.26 7.89
CA PHE A 48 -4.47 -6.03 9.13
C PHE A 48 -5.88 -6.64 9.24
N GLY A 49 -6.43 -7.11 8.12
CA GLY A 49 -7.79 -7.68 8.07
C GLY A 49 -8.94 -6.65 8.11
N VAL A 50 -8.62 -5.36 8.16
CA VAL A 50 -9.62 -4.28 8.20
C VAL A 50 -9.75 -3.62 6.82
N PRO A 51 -10.96 -3.41 6.28
CA PRO A 51 -11.15 -2.71 5.01
C PRO A 51 -10.49 -1.32 4.99
N SER A 52 -9.71 -1.04 3.94
CA SER A 52 -8.84 0.14 3.87
C SER A 52 -9.56 1.49 3.82
N HIS A 53 -10.88 1.53 3.72
CA HIS A 53 -11.67 2.76 3.78
C HIS A 53 -12.06 3.14 5.21
N ARG A 54 -11.98 2.20 6.16
CA ARG A 54 -12.29 2.44 7.58
C ARG A 54 -11.33 3.48 8.17
N PRO A 55 -11.80 4.38 9.05
CA PRO A 55 -10.97 5.43 9.64
C PRO A 55 -9.88 4.88 10.58
N GLU A 56 -10.15 3.78 11.28
CA GLU A 56 -9.21 3.14 12.23
C GLU A 56 -7.86 2.75 11.59
N VAL A 57 -7.86 2.39 10.31
CA VAL A 57 -6.66 1.99 9.56
C VAL A 57 -5.65 3.14 9.44
N GLY A 58 -6.08 4.41 9.59
CA GLY A 58 -5.16 5.55 9.58
C GLY A 58 -4.14 5.52 10.72
N GLY A 59 -4.42 4.82 11.83
CA GLY A 59 -3.49 4.64 12.93
C GLY A 59 -2.51 3.47 12.78
N TYR A 60 -2.70 2.61 11.77
CA TYR A 60 -1.91 1.38 11.63
C TYR A 60 -0.64 1.56 10.80
N VAL A 61 -0.57 2.61 9.98
CA VAL A 61 0.51 2.79 9.01
C VAL A 61 1.12 4.17 9.18
N ALA A 62 2.41 4.20 9.53
CA ALA A 62 3.24 5.39 9.41
C ALA A 62 4.06 5.31 8.12
N ALA A 63 4.24 6.43 7.44
CA ALA A 63 4.98 6.49 6.18
C ALA A 63 6.06 7.58 6.25
N VAL A 64 7.28 7.22 5.89
CA VAL A 64 8.35 8.18 5.58
C VAL A 64 8.52 8.16 4.07
N LEU A 65 8.21 9.28 3.43
CA LEU A 65 8.25 9.42 1.97
C LEU A 65 9.37 10.39 1.61
N GLU A 66 10.18 10.02 0.61
CA GLU A 66 11.13 10.99 0.04
C GLU A 66 10.39 12.07 -0.74
N GLY A 67 10.41 13.31 -0.21
CA GLY A 67 10.23 14.58 -0.94
C GLY A 67 8.89 14.84 -1.65
N SER A 68 8.79 16.05 -2.21
CA SER A 68 7.62 16.69 -2.84
C SER A 68 7.00 15.98 -4.06
N ARG A 69 7.50 14.79 -4.45
CA ARG A 69 7.02 14.01 -5.61
C ARG A 69 5.91 13.01 -5.27
N ASN A 70 5.46 12.94 -4.02
CA ASN A 70 4.48 11.94 -3.57
C ASN A 70 3.07 12.47 -3.31
N VAL A 71 2.86 13.79 -3.40
CA VAL A 71 1.54 14.42 -3.30
C VAL A 71 0.98 14.62 -4.71
N TYR A 72 0.16 13.68 -5.16
CA TYR A 72 -0.65 13.78 -6.38
C TYR A 72 -2.03 13.18 -6.09
#